data_AF-A0A2I0LWQ2-F1
#
_entry.id   AF-A0A2I0LWQ2-F1
#
_cell.length_a   1.000
_cell.length_b   1.000
_cell.length_c   1.000
_cell.angle_alpha   90.00
_cell.angle_beta   90.00
_cell.angle_gamma   90.00
#
_symmetry.space_group_name_H-M   'P 1'
#
loop_
_entity.id
_entity.type
_entity.pdbx_description
1 polymer ?
#
loop_
_entity_poly.entity_id
_entity_poly.type
_entity_poly.pdbx_seq_one_letter_code
_entity_poly.pdbx_strand_id
1 'polypeptide(L)'
;ENRLFTLLCRLPQFGVGRTVTRKSWLWEYDEPCYWVITKNMDHGRAWGYLTFRGKTEEEVREIDKVMYHDWRMVPKHEEEAFKKFTPVPEETIQYVPYPPLLRAMILARWQKEGKPITEEPVIDLKRFMASPFWSAKKKAAGTSV
;
A
#
# COMPACT_ATOMS: atom_id res chain seq x y z
N GLU A 1 -21.93 7.46 -0.17
CA GLU A 1 -20.95 6.79 0.72
C GLU A 1 -20.81 7.54 2.05
N ASN A 2 -20.15 6.95 3.06
CA ASN A 2 -20.02 7.54 4.39
C ASN A 2 -18.55 7.80 4.77
N ARG A 3 -18.34 8.72 5.72
CA ARG A 3 -17.04 8.84 6.41
C ARG A 3 -16.86 7.65 7.35
N LEU A 4 -15.61 7.28 7.63
CA LEU A 4 -15.34 6.16 8.52
C LEU A 4 -15.98 6.40 9.91
N PHE A 5 -15.84 7.60 10.46
CA PHE A 5 -16.43 7.99 11.75
C PHE A 5 -17.94 7.75 11.81
N THR A 6 -18.67 8.12 10.76
CA THR A 6 -20.13 7.96 10.70
C THR A 6 -20.54 6.49 10.76
N LEU A 7 -19.72 5.58 10.24
CA LEU A 7 -19.96 4.14 10.30
C LEU A 7 -19.61 3.56 11.67
N LEU A 8 -18.49 3.98 12.26
CA LEU A 8 -17.98 3.43 13.51
C LEU A 8 -18.78 3.89 14.74
N CYS A 9 -19.20 5.15 14.78
CA CYS A 9 -19.98 5.68 15.90
C CYS A 9 -21.35 5.02 16.09
N ARG A 10 -21.86 4.30 15.07
CA ARG A 10 -23.12 3.55 15.15
C ARG A 10 -22.96 2.18 15.82
N LEU A 11 -21.73 1.73 16.04
CA LEU A 11 -21.43 0.42 16.60
C LEU A 11 -21.01 0.50 18.07
N PRO A 12 -21.27 -0.56 18.85
CA PRO A 12 -20.68 -0.67 20.18
C PRO A 12 -19.15 -0.69 20.06
N GLN A 13 -18.48 -0.07 21.03
CA GLN A 13 -17.02 0.01 21.10
C GLN A 13 -16.39 0.59 19.81
N PHE A 14 -17.10 1.48 19.11
CA PHE A 14 -16.64 2.10 17.87
C PHE A 14 -16.24 1.09 16.77
N GLY A 15 -16.80 -0.12 16.82
CA GLY A 15 -16.49 -1.16 15.84
C GLY A 15 -15.08 -1.75 15.95
N VAL A 16 -14.47 -1.76 17.14
CA VAL A 16 -13.23 -2.52 17.38
C VAL A 16 -13.41 -3.99 16.96
N GLY A 17 -12.40 -4.53 16.29
CA GLY A 17 -12.38 -5.86 15.69
C GLY A 17 -13.15 -5.98 14.37
N ARG A 18 -13.79 -4.90 13.88
CA ARG A 18 -14.49 -4.94 12.59
C ARG A 18 -13.58 -4.63 11.42
N THR A 19 -13.94 -5.23 10.29
CA THR A 19 -13.26 -5.05 9.01
C THR A 19 -13.92 -3.92 8.22
N VAL A 20 -13.14 -2.93 7.81
CA VAL A 20 -13.59 -1.82 6.96
C VAL A 20 -12.78 -1.79 5.68
N THR A 21 -13.46 -1.49 4.58
CA THR A 21 -12.85 -1.36 3.25
C THR A 21 -13.20 0.00 2.65
N ARG A 22 -12.57 0.33 1.53
CA ARG A 22 -12.86 1.54 0.77
C ARG A 22 -13.47 1.16 -0.55
N LYS A 23 -14.48 1.90 -1.00
CA LYS A 23 -15.07 1.68 -2.32
C LYS A 23 -13.97 1.81 -3.38
N SER A 24 -13.13 2.83 -3.34
CA SER A 24 -12.02 2.98 -4.30
C SER A 24 -11.17 1.72 -4.45
N TRP A 25 -10.94 0.98 -3.36
CA TRP A 25 -10.13 -0.25 -3.42
C TRP A 25 -10.86 -1.40 -4.08
N LEU A 26 -12.17 -1.52 -3.87
CA LEU A 26 -13.01 -2.53 -4.52
C LEU A 26 -13.11 -2.36 -6.05
N TRP A 27 -12.89 -1.14 -6.57
CA TRP A 27 -12.90 -0.89 -8.02
C TRP A 27 -11.51 -1.00 -8.65
N GLU A 28 -10.46 -0.73 -7.88
CA GLU A 28 -9.07 -0.68 -8.37
C GLU A 28 -8.37 -2.03 -8.29
N TYR A 29 -8.69 -2.84 -7.28
CA TYR A 29 -7.99 -4.08 -6.96
C TYR A 29 -8.97 -5.23 -6.80
N ASP A 30 -8.65 -6.37 -7.41
CA ASP A 30 -9.35 -7.64 -7.18
C ASP A 30 -8.88 -8.28 -5.85
N GLU A 31 -7.68 -7.93 -5.37
CA GLU A 31 -7.15 -8.44 -4.12
C GLU A 31 -7.78 -7.74 -2.90
N PRO A 32 -7.98 -8.46 -1.77
CA PRO A 32 -8.65 -7.87 -0.63
C PRO A 32 -7.79 -6.78 0.01
N CYS A 33 -8.41 -5.60 0.13
CA CYS A 33 -7.86 -4.44 0.81
C CYS A 33 -8.81 -4.01 1.93
N TYR A 34 -8.34 -4.06 3.16
CA TYR A 34 -9.15 -3.72 4.32
C TYR A 34 -8.30 -3.28 5.51
N TRP A 35 -8.95 -2.59 6.45
CA TRP A 35 -8.43 -2.31 7.76
C TRP A 35 -9.20 -3.11 8.81
N VAL A 36 -8.48 -3.68 9.77
CA VAL A 36 -9.07 -4.24 11.00
C VAL A 36 -8.87 -3.25 12.12
N ILE A 37 -9.96 -2.76 12.70
CA ILE A 37 -9.90 -1.69 13.71
C ILE A 37 -9.46 -2.27 15.05
N THR A 38 -8.43 -1.69 15.66
CA THR A 38 -7.84 -2.23 16.91
C THR A 38 -8.06 -1.31 18.09
N LYS A 39 -7.77 -0.01 17.95
CA LYS A 39 -7.83 0.94 19.08
C LYS A 39 -8.86 2.04 18.85
N ASN A 40 -9.49 2.42 19.95
CA ASN A 40 -10.49 3.46 20.05
C ASN A 40 -9.97 4.86 19.64
N MET A 41 -10.91 5.71 19.23
CA MET A 41 -10.73 6.95 18.49
C MET A 41 -10.57 8.17 19.39
N ASP A 42 -9.34 8.61 19.60
CA ASP A 42 -9.08 9.92 20.22
C ASP A 42 -9.01 11.01 19.14
N HIS A 43 -9.95 11.96 19.18
CA HIS A 43 -9.94 13.21 18.41
C HIS A 43 -9.97 13.04 16.88
N GLY A 44 -10.79 12.12 16.35
CA GLY A 44 -10.94 11.98 14.90
C GLY A 44 -9.79 11.23 14.23
N ARG A 45 -9.08 10.38 14.98
CA ARG A 45 -8.10 9.40 14.48
C ARG A 45 -8.56 7.99 14.78
N ALA A 46 -8.21 7.04 13.92
CA ALA A 46 -8.49 5.62 14.09
C ALA A 46 -7.22 4.81 13.85
N TRP A 47 -7.08 3.66 14.52
CA TRP A 47 -5.92 2.79 14.38
C TRP A 47 -6.35 1.36 14.08
N GLY A 48 -5.58 0.68 13.26
CA GLY A 48 -5.86 -0.68 12.87
C GLY A 48 -4.71 -1.38 12.17
N TYR A 49 -4.93 -2.66 11.85
CA TYR A 49 -4.05 -3.43 10.97
C TYR A 49 -4.47 -3.22 9.53
N LEU A 50 -3.52 -2.89 8.65
CA LEU A 50 -3.75 -2.78 7.22
C LEU A 50 -3.48 -4.14 6.56
N THR A 51 -4.45 -4.65 5.83
CA THR A 51 -4.21 -5.67 4.81
C THR A 51 -4.36 -5.00 3.46
N PHE A 52 -3.26 -4.85 2.72
CA PHE A 52 -3.25 -4.24 1.40
C PHE A 52 -2.85 -5.29 0.36
N ARG A 53 -3.72 -5.53 -0.61
CA ARG A 53 -3.55 -6.54 -1.67
C ARG A 53 -3.16 -7.91 -1.12
N GLY A 54 -3.84 -8.34 -0.06
CA GLY A 54 -3.57 -9.62 0.62
C GLY A 54 -2.32 -9.67 1.52
N LYS A 55 -1.49 -8.62 1.55
CA LYS A 55 -0.34 -8.51 2.47
C LYS A 55 -0.82 -7.85 3.77
N THR A 56 -0.85 -8.63 4.85
CA THR A 56 -1.23 -8.12 6.18
C THR A 56 -0.02 -7.54 6.88
N GLU A 57 -0.13 -6.30 7.34
CA GLU A 57 0.87 -5.68 8.20
C GLU A 57 0.69 -6.14 9.65
N GLU A 58 1.78 -6.49 10.32
CA GLU A 58 1.79 -6.88 11.73
C GLU A 58 1.74 -5.69 12.69
N GLU A 59 2.04 -4.48 12.19
CA GLU A 59 2.04 -3.25 12.98
C GLU A 59 0.67 -2.55 12.95
N VAL A 60 0.23 -2.09 14.11
CA VAL A 60 -0.95 -1.22 14.19
C VAL A 60 -0.59 0.18 13.69
N ARG A 61 -1.32 0.68 12.69
CA ARG A 61 -1.10 1.99 12.10
C ARG A 61 -2.32 2.89 12.16
N GLU A 62 -2.06 4.20 12.10
CA GLU A 62 -3.10 5.20 11.97
C GLU A 62 -3.75 5.09 10.59
N ILE A 63 -5.08 5.03 10.56
CA ILE A 63 -5.85 4.97 9.33
C ILE A 63 -5.81 6.35 8.66
N ASP A 64 -5.41 6.37 7.40
CA ASP A 64 -5.34 7.60 6.59
C ASP A 64 -6.66 7.92 5.90
N LYS A 65 -6.84 9.19 5.51
CA LYS A 65 -8.00 9.64 4.72
C LYS A 65 -9.35 9.30 5.37
N VAL A 66 -9.39 9.30 6.71
CA VAL A 66 -10.59 8.97 7.49
C VAL A 66 -11.79 9.87 7.17
N MET A 67 -11.51 11.12 6.77
CA MET A 67 -12.51 12.12 6.40
C MET A 67 -13.13 11.91 5.02
N TYR A 68 -12.63 10.98 4.21
CA TYR A 68 -13.14 10.75 2.86
C TYR A 68 -14.49 10.03 2.90
N HIS A 69 -15.35 10.32 1.94
CA HIS A 69 -16.67 9.68 1.81
C HIS A 69 -16.54 8.45 0.91
N ASP A 70 -15.74 7.48 1.34
CA ASP A 70 -15.36 6.32 0.52
C ASP A 70 -15.37 5.02 1.34
N TRP A 71 -15.68 5.13 2.64
CA TRP A 71 -15.61 4.00 3.54
C TRP A 71 -16.87 3.14 3.46
N ARG A 72 -16.65 1.82 3.51
CA ARG A 72 -17.66 0.78 3.59
C ARG A 72 -17.27 -0.22 4.66
N MET A 73 -18.26 -0.75 5.37
CA MET A 73 -18.04 -1.78 6.38
C MET A 73 -18.32 -3.14 5.75
N VAL A 74 -17.45 -4.11 6.02
CA VAL A 74 -17.66 -5.49 5.57
C VAL A 74 -18.63 -6.17 6.55
N PRO A 75 -19.73 -6.79 6.07
CA PRO A 75 -20.62 -7.59 6.90
C PRO A 75 -19.90 -8.79 7.52
N LYS A 76 -20.18 -9.11 8.79
CA LYS A 76 -19.47 -10.18 9.52
C LYS A 76 -19.44 -11.54 8.81
N HIS A 77 -20.53 -11.91 8.15
CA HIS A 77 -20.64 -13.19 7.43
C HIS A 77 -19.80 -13.21 6.15
N GLU A 78 -19.49 -12.05 5.58
CA GLU A 78 -18.64 -11.91 4.39
C GLU A 78 -17.17 -11.71 4.76
N GLU A 79 -16.84 -11.39 6.02
CA GLU A 79 -15.46 -11.13 6.45
C GLU A 79 -14.55 -12.34 6.21
N GLU A 80 -15.04 -13.57 6.42
CA GLU A 80 -14.26 -14.78 6.16
C GLU A 80 -14.03 -15.02 4.66
N ALA A 81 -15.03 -14.74 3.82
CA ALA A 81 -14.90 -14.84 2.38
C ALA A 81 -13.94 -13.78 1.83
N PHE A 82 -14.00 -12.56 2.37
CA PHE A 82 -13.15 -11.44 1.98
C PHE A 82 -11.68 -11.65 2.39
N LYS A 83 -11.43 -12.37 3.49
CA LYS A 83 -10.08 -12.72 3.94
C LYS A 83 -9.45 -13.86 3.16
N LYS A 84 -10.25 -14.73 2.54
CA LYS A 84 -9.75 -15.85 1.73
C LYS A 84 -9.16 -15.31 0.45
N PHE A 85 -7.84 -15.15 0.44
CA PHE A 85 -7.09 -14.77 -0.75
C PHE A 85 -5.94 -15.74 -0.97
N THR A 86 -5.84 -16.23 -2.20
CA THR A 86 -4.70 -17.02 -2.66
C THR A 86 -3.67 -16.05 -3.22
N PRO A 87 -2.53 -15.84 -2.55
CA PRO A 87 -1.52 -14.94 -3.05
C PRO A 87 -0.99 -15.47 -4.39
N VAL A 88 -1.26 -14.73 -5.46
CA VAL A 88 -0.63 -14.99 -6.76
C VAL A 88 0.84 -14.58 -6.61
N PRO A 89 1.80 -15.47 -6.95
CA PRO A 89 3.21 -15.13 -6.90
C PRO A 89 3.48 -13.95 -7.83
N GLU A 90 4.01 -12.85 -7.29
CA GLU A 90 4.37 -11.67 -8.06
C GLU A 90 5.58 -12.01 -8.95
N GLU A 91 5.36 -12.11 -10.27
CA GLU A 91 6.43 -12.18 -11.27
C GLU A 91 7.14 -10.81 -11.35
N THR A 92 8.04 -10.55 -10.41
CA THR A 92 8.80 -9.31 -10.40
C THR A 92 9.90 -9.38 -11.47
N ILE A 93 9.86 -8.44 -12.43
CA ILE A 93 10.95 -8.27 -13.40
C ILE A 93 12.20 -7.84 -12.61
N GLN A 94 13.16 -8.75 -12.52
CA GLN A 94 14.34 -8.56 -11.67
C GLN A 94 15.39 -7.68 -12.36
N TYR A 95 15.45 -7.74 -13.70
CA TYR A 95 16.48 -7.10 -14.51
C TYR A 95 15.89 -6.42 -15.74
N VAL A 96 16.34 -5.20 -16.03
CA VAL A 96 15.93 -4.43 -17.22
C VAL A 96 17.18 -3.92 -17.95
N PRO A 97 17.22 -3.95 -19.29
CA PRO A 97 18.36 -3.41 -20.04
C PRO A 97 18.54 -1.91 -19.82
N TYR A 98 19.79 -1.43 -19.84
CA TYR A 98 20.06 0.01 -19.84
C TYR A 98 19.52 0.67 -21.12
N PRO A 99 19.07 1.93 -21.05
CA PRO A 99 18.67 2.68 -22.22
C PRO A 99 19.84 2.86 -23.19
N PRO A 100 19.58 3.06 -24.51
CA PRO A 100 20.58 2.90 -25.57
C PRO A 100 21.87 3.70 -25.35
N LEU A 101 21.76 4.95 -24.89
CA LEU A 101 22.91 5.82 -24.63
C LEU A 101 23.77 5.32 -23.47
N LEU A 102 23.15 4.98 -22.33
CA LEU A 102 23.88 4.50 -21.15
C LEU A 102 24.55 3.16 -21.42
N ARG A 103 23.87 2.26 -22.15
CA ARG A 103 24.45 1.00 -22.63
C ARG A 103 25.73 1.26 -23.43
N ALA A 104 25.68 2.16 -24.42
CA ALA A 104 26.85 2.49 -25.24
C ALA A 104 28.00 3.11 -24.43
N MET A 105 27.71 3.98 -23.47
CA MET A 105 28.72 4.59 -22.60
C MET A 105 29.43 3.54 -21.71
N ILE A 106 28.67 2.59 -21.15
CA ILE A 106 29.22 1.51 -20.32
C ILE A 106 30.13 0.60 -21.17
N LEU A 107 29.67 0.22 -22.37
CA LEU A 107 30.45 -0.62 -23.29
C LEU A 107 31.76 0.06 -23.72
N ALA A 108 31.72 1.35 -24.08
CA ALA A 108 32.90 2.11 -24.44
C ALA A 108 33.91 2.21 -23.27
N ARG A 109 33.41 2.30 -22.02
CA ARG A 109 34.27 2.30 -20.83
C ARG A 109 34.96 0.96 -20.61
N TRP A 110 34.25 -0.16 -20.77
CA TRP A 110 34.84 -1.50 -20.61
C TRP A 110 35.89 -1.80 -21.69
N GLN A 111 35.66 -1.36 -22.92
CA GLN A 111 36.66 -1.45 -23.99
C GLN A 111 37.95 -0.71 -23.62
N LYS A 112 37.82 0.50 -23.07
CA LYS A 112 38.98 1.29 -22.62
C LYS A 112 39.73 0.64 -21.46
N GLU A 113 39.02 -0.04 -20.56
CA GLU A 113 39.58 -0.76 -19.41
C GLU A 113 40.12 -2.17 -19.77
N GLY A 114 39.96 -2.63 -21.02
CA GLY A 114 40.44 -3.94 -21.49
C GLY A 114 39.66 -5.14 -20.93
N LYS A 115 38.44 -4.91 -20.41
CA LYS A 115 37.58 -5.99 -19.88
C LYS A 115 36.86 -6.72 -21.03
N PRO A 116 36.75 -8.06 -21.00
CA PRO A 116 36.01 -8.80 -22.02
C PRO A 116 34.52 -8.43 -21.98
N ILE A 117 33.97 -8.03 -23.13
CA ILE A 117 32.57 -7.65 -23.31
C ILE A 117 31.73 -8.91 -23.53
N THR A 118 31.58 -9.73 -22.49
CA THR A 118 30.81 -10.99 -22.60
C THR A 118 29.38 -10.84 -22.08
N GLU A 119 29.12 -9.86 -21.22
CA GLU A 119 27.84 -9.71 -20.51
C GLU A 119 27.14 -8.40 -20.89
N GLU A 120 25.83 -8.46 -21.13
CA GLU A 120 25.04 -7.25 -21.35
C GLU A 120 24.82 -6.50 -20.04
N PRO A 121 25.07 -5.18 -19.99
CA PRO A 121 24.79 -4.42 -18.79
C PRO A 121 23.27 -4.37 -18.55
N VAL A 122 22.85 -4.77 -17.35
CA VAL A 122 21.46 -4.74 -16.90
C VAL A 122 21.31 -3.98 -15.58
N ILE A 123 20.16 -3.36 -15.39
CA ILE A 123 19.76 -2.67 -14.17
C ILE A 123 19.04 -3.67 -13.27
N ASP A 124 19.54 -3.89 -12.05
CA ASP A 124 18.88 -4.70 -11.02
C ASP A 124 17.79 -3.88 -10.32
N LEU A 125 16.53 -4.28 -10.51
CA LEU A 125 15.36 -3.60 -9.94
C LEU A 125 15.02 -4.06 -8.51
N LYS A 126 15.56 -5.18 -8.03
CA LYS A 126 15.28 -5.68 -6.66
C LYS A 126 15.65 -4.65 -5.59
N ARG A 127 16.71 -3.88 -5.85
CA ARG A 127 17.22 -2.88 -4.91
C ARG A 127 16.30 -1.65 -4.76
N PHE A 128 15.45 -1.38 -5.75
CA PHE A 128 14.57 -0.20 -5.75
C PHE A 128 13.24 -0.43 -5.03
N MET A 129 12.72 -1.66 -5.00
CA MET A 129 11.42 -1.97 -4.40
C MET A 129 11.40 -1.97 -2.86
N ALA A 130 12.56 -1.84 -2.21
CA ALA A 130 12.68 -1.90 -0.75
C ALA A 130 12.16 -0.66 0.01
N SER A 131 11.61 0.34 -0.69
CA SER A 131 11.03 1.53 -0.08
C SER A 131 9.50 1.46 -0.15
N PRO A 132 8.80 1.19 0.95
CA PRO A 132 7.36 1.37 0.98
C PRO A 132 7.06 2.86 0.73
N PHE A 133 6.05 3.10 -0.09
CA PHE A 133 5.62 4.41 -0.53
C PHE A 133 5.08 5.24 0.65
N TRP A 134 5.96 5.92 1.38
CA TRP A 134 5.56 6.75 2.51
C TRP A 134 5.44 8.21 2.11
N SER A 135 4.20 8.71 2.11
CA SER A 135 3.94 10.14 2.10
C SER A 135 4.02 10.67 3.53
N ALA A 136 4.99 11.53 3.81
CA ALA A 136 5.03 12.26 5.08
C ALA A 136 3.78 13.16 5.19
N LYS A 137 2.93 12.91 6.19
CA LYS A 137 1.71 13.72 6.41
C LYS A 137 2.09 15.16 6.74
N LYS A 138 1.67 16.10 5.89
CA LYS A 138 1.67 17.53 6.22
C LYS A 138 0.32 17.89 6.85
N LYS A 139 0.34 18.46 8.06
CA LYS A 139 -0.85 19.03 8.70
C LYS A 139 -1.05 20.46 8.19
N ALA A 140 -2.30 20.85 7.96
CA ALA A 140 -2.62 22.25 7.70
C ALA A 140 -2.32 23.08 8.95
N ALA A 141 -1.55 24.17 8.81
CA ALA A 141 -1.41 25.17 9.85
C ALA A 141 -2.69 26.01 9.87
N GLY A 142 -3.34 26.11 11.04
CA GLY A 142 -4.58 26.87 11.18
C GLY A 142 -4.31 28.37 11.13
N THR A 143 -4.75 29.03 10.07
CA THR A 143 -5.04 30.45 10.10
C THR A 143 -6.55 30.58 10.29
N SER A 144 -6.97 30.96 11.50
CA SER A 144 -8.37 31.34 11.74
C SER A 144 -8.60 32.68 11.05
N VAL A 145 -9.51 32.71 10.09
CA VAL A 145 -10.00 33.96 9.46
C VAL A 145 -11.21 34.46 10.24
#